data_AF-A0A519PQA0-F1
#
_entry.id   AF-A0A519PQA0-F1
#
_cell.length_a   1.000
_cell.length_b   1.000
_cell.length_c   1.000
_cell.angle_alpha   90.00
_cell.angle_beta   90.00
_cell.angle_gamma   90.00
#
_symmetry.space_group_name_H-M   'P 1'
#
loop_
_entity.id
_entity.type
_entity.pdbx_description
1 polymer ?
#
loop_
_entity_poly.entity_id
_entity_poly.type
_entity_poly.pdbx_seq_one_letter_code
_entity_poly.pdbx_strand_id
1 'polypeptide(L)'
;MCVLALAWQAHPGWRLVLAANRDERHDRASAPLARWTDAPTVLGGRDLVSGGTWLGVSNEGRLAVVTNLHTGAPPDPQAPSRGQLLKDLLTGTDPALAPSSEALATFIRGYVQPEPVIGATVLYIEDSRVVAEATKRM
;
A
#
# COMPACT_ATOMS: atom_id res chain seq x y z
N MET A 1 -10.36 -1.35 -11.05
CA MET A 1 -9.65 -2.52 -10.49
C MET A 1 -8.16 -2.20 -10.36
N CYS A 2 -7.57 -2.22 -9.16
CA CYS A 2 -6.12 -2.03 -9.05
C CYS A 2 -5.37 -3.33 -9.35
N VAL A 3 -4.20 -3.23 -9.98
CA VAL A 3 -3.28 -4.36 -10.21
C VAL A 3 -1.93 -4.01 -9.62
N LEU A 4 -1.31 -4.98 -8.95
CA LEU A 4 0.04 -4.88 -8.43
C LEU A 4 0.83 -6.12 -8.87
N ALA A 5 1.98 -5.89 -9.49
CA ALA A 5 2.96 -6.91 -9.82
C ALA A 5 4.24 -6.65 -9.03
N LEU A 6 4.82 -7.70 -8.46
CA LEU A 6 6.06 -7.65 -7.71
C LEU A 6 6.99 -8.77 -8.15
N ALA A 7 8.28 -8.46 -8.20
CA ALA A 7 9.34 -9.42 -8.44
C ALA A 7 10.44 -9.22 -7.39
N TRP A 8 10.63 -10.23 -6.54
CA TRP A 8 11.61 -10.21 -5.46
C TRP A 8 12.80 -11.09 -5.82
N GLN A 9 14.01 -10.52 -5.79
CA GLN A 9 15.27 -11.18 -6.18
C GLN A 9 15.23 -11.90 -7.55
N ALA A 10 14.30 -11.49 -8.41
CA ALA A 10 14.14 -12.06 -9.75
C ALA A 10 15.10 -11.44 -10.78
N HIS A 11 15.89 -10.44 -10.37
CA HIS A 11 16.85 -9.75 -11.23
C HIS A 11 18.19 -9.54 -10.50
N PRO A 12 19.35 -9.76 -11.16
CA PRO A 12 20.67 -9.67 -10.53
C PRO A 12 21.03 -8.26 -10.03
N GLY A 13 20.47 -7.21 -10.64
CA GLY A 13 20.72 -5.80 -10.28
C GLY A 13 19.65 -5.14 -9.41
N TRP A 14 18.49 -5.78 -9.19
CA TRP A 14 17.38 -5.17 -8.44
C TRP A 14 16.80 -6.17 -7.44
N ARG A 15 16.94 -5.88 -6.15
CA ARG A 15 16.40 -6.73 -5.06
C ARG A 15 14.88 -6.82 -5.10
N LEU A 16 14.21 -5.74 -5.50
CA LEU A 16 12.76 -5.66 -5.64
C LEU A 16 12.42 -4.83 -6.89
N VAL A 17 11.51 -5.35 -7.71
CA VAL A 17 10.81 -4.59 -8.75
C VAL A 17 9.33 -4.62 -8.42
N LEU A 18 8.68 -3.46 -8.49
CA LEU A 18 7.27 -3.30 -8.22
C LEU A 18 6.64 -2.43 -9.31
N ALA A 19 5.54 -2.89 -9.87
CA ALA A 19 4.74 -2.16 -10.85
C ALA A 19 3.28 -2.22 -10.41
N ALA A 20 2.63 -1.06 -10.35
CA ALA A 20 1.24 -0.97 -9.92
C ALA A 20 0.43 -0.13 -10.90
N ASN A 21 -0.75 -0.62 -11.28
CA ASN A 21 -1.78 0.18 -11.93
C ASN A 21 -2.89 0.44 -10.92
N ARG A 22 -3.19 1.72 -10.69
CA ARG A 22 -4.34 2.11 -9.87
C ARG A 22 -5.44 2.65 -10.76
N ASP A 23 -6.52 1.89 -10.84
CA ASP A 23 -7.76 2.40 -11.38
C ASP A 23 -8.43 3.31 -10.35
N GLU A 24 -8.55 4.58 -10.72
CA GLU A 24 -9.21 5.62 -9.94
C GLU A 24 -10.07 6.48 -10.85
N ARG A 25 -10.99 7.26 -10.27
CA ARG A 25 -11.77 8.24 -10.99
C ARG A 25 -10.86 9.28 -11.65
N HIS A 26 -11.11 9.57 -12.92
CA HIS A 26 -10.36 10.57 -13.69
C HIS A 26 -10.41 11.97 -13.07
N ASP A 27 -11.45 12.29 -12.31
CA ASP A 27 -11.64 13.60 -11.66
C ASP A 27 -11.00 13.70 -10.27
N ARG A 28 -10.42 12.62 -9.75
CA ARG A 28 -9.72 12.65 -8.46
C ARG A 28 -8.32 13.26 -8.67
N ALA A 29 -8.14 14.49 -8.19
CA ALA A 29 -6.88 15.20 -8.28
C ALA A 29 -5.74 14.43 -7.59
N SER A 30 -4.60 14.31 -8.28
CA SER A 30 -3.38 13.71 -7.76
C SER A 30 -2.13 14.43 -8.29
N ALA A 31 -1.05 14.40 -7.51
CA ALA A 31 0.25 14.90 -7.91
C ALA A 31 1.16 13.75 -8.39
N PRO A 32 2.05 14.02 -9.35
CA PRO A 32 3.00 13.02 -9.87
C PRO A 32 3.98 12.56 -8.79
N LEU A 33 4.74 11.50 -9.10
CA LEU A 33 5.81 10.99 -8.27
C LEU A 33 6.81 12.11 -7.93
N ALA A 34 6.93 12.42 -6.65
CA ALA A 34 7.87 13.42 -6.16
C ALA A 34 8.25 13.13 -4.70
N ARG A 35 9.35 13.76 -4.25
CA ARG A 35 9.59 13.89 -2.81
C ARG A 35 8.59 14.88 -2.24
N TRP A 36 7.99 14.55 -1.10
CA TRP A 36 6.96 15.39 -0.51
C TRP A 36 7.57 16.57 0.24
N THR A 37 6.93 17.73 0.13
CA THR A 37 7.42 18.96 0.80
C THR A 37 7.21 18.93 2.31
N ASP A 38 6.12 18.32 2.78
CA ASP A 38 5.75 18.15 4.19
C ASP A 38 6.28 16.83 4.80
N ALA A 39 6.84 15.95 3.99
CA ALA A 39 7.50 14.71 4.43
C ALA A 39 8.67 14.34 3.48
N PRO A 40 9.81 15.05 3.53
CA PRO A 40 10.90 14.91 2.54
C PRO A 40 11.55 13.52 2.45
N THR A 41 11.35 12.69 3.48
CA THR A 41 11.79 11.31 3.52
C THR A 41 10.96 10.41 2.61
N VAL A 42 9.74 10.82 2.26
CA VAL A 42 8.78 10.08 1.43
C VAL A 42 8.95 10.43 -0.05
N LEU A 43 8.95 9.39 -0.88
CA LEU A 43 8.89 9.45 -2.34
C LEU A 43 7.65 8.67 -2.80
N GLY A 44 6.71 9.36 -3.45
CA GLY A 44 5.47 8.74 -3.92
C GLY A 44 4.58 9.73 -4.66
N GLY A 45 3.60 9.23 -5.40
CA GLY A 45 2.49 10.07 -5.88
C GLY A 45 1.64 10.54 -4.70
N ARG A 46 0.90 11.64 -4.86
CA ARG A 46 0.06 12.19 -3.78
C ARG A 46 -1.39 12.33 -4.19
N ASP A 47 -2.30 11.86 -3.35
CA ASP A 47 -3.71 12.16 -3.43
C ASP A 47 -3.95 13.60 -2.95
N LEU A 48 -4.40 14.48 -3.84
CA LEU A 48 -4.65 15.88 -3.47
C LEU A 48 -6.01 16.08 -2.81
N VAL A 49 -6.89 15.08 -2.85
CA VAL A 49 -8.20 15.14 -2.20
C VAL A 49 -8.10 14.73 -0.73
N SER A 50 -7.40 13.63 -0.44
CA SER A 50 -7.27 13.09 0.93
C SER A 50 -5.89 13.27 1.56
N GLY A 51 -4.90 13.80 0.82
CA GLY A 51 -3.58 14.13 1.34
C GLY A 51 -2.59 12.96 1.52
N GLY A 52 -3.01 11.74 1.17
CA GLY A 52 -2.24 10.50 1.33
C GLY A 52 -1.60 9.97 0.05
N THR A 53 -1.30 8.67 0.01
CA THR A 53 -0.75 7.98 -1.18
C THR A 53 -1.34 6.59 -1.37
N TRP A 54 -1.06 5.96 -2.51
CA TRP A 54 -1.40 4.55 -2.78
C TRP A 54 -0.18 3.66 -2.97
N LEU A 55 0.97 4.28 -3.22
CA LEU A 55 2.26 3.63 -3.36
C LEU A 55 3.34 4.67 -3.04
N GLY A 56 4.22 4.33 -2.10
CA GLY A 56 5.36 5.16 -1.79
C GLY A 56 6.47 4.36 -1.11
N VAL A 57 7.64 4.99 -1.08
CA VAL A 57 8.80 4.54 -0.31
C VAL A 57 9.30 5.65 0.59
N SER A 58 10.07 5.31 1.62
CA SER A 58 10.75 6.28 2.46
C SER A 58 12.26 5.99 2.53
N ASN A 59 13.05 7.02 2.85
CA ASN A 59 14.51 6.88 3.03
C ASN A 59 14.88 5.95 4.21
N GLU A 60 13.93 5.69 5.10
CA GLU A 60 14.04 4.75 6.23
C GLU A 60 13.82 3.28 5.81
N GLY A 61 13.75 3.01 4.50
CA GLY A 61 13.61 1.66 3.96
C GLY A 61 12.19 1.11 4.01
N ARG A 62 11.19 1.99 4.12
CA ARG A 62 9.77 1.61 4.14
C ARG A 62 9.22 1.60 2.72
N LEU A 63 8.35 0.64 2.43
CA LEU A 63 7.55 0.56 1.21
C LEU A 63 6.11 0.33 1.64
N ALA A 64 5.18 1.14 1.14
CA ALA A 64 3.77 0.97 1.44
C ALA A 64 2.96 1.06 0.14
N VAL A 65 2.02 0.13 -0.03
CA VAL A 65 1.16 0.03 -1.21
C VAL A 65 -0.21 -0.50 -0.81
N VAL A 66 -1.27 0.06 -1.39
CA VAL A 66 -2.65 -0.39 -1.15
C VAL A 66 -3.38 -0.59 -2.46
N THR A 67 -4.08 -1.71 -2.57
CA THR A 67 -4.99 -1.99 -3.69
C THR A 67 -6.43 -1.70 -3.30
N ASN A 68 -7.29 -1.45 -4.30
CA ASN A 68 -8.72 -1.25 -4.05
C ASN A 68 -9.44 -2.57 -3.74
N LEU A 69 -10.07 -2.69 -2.58
CA LEU A 69 -11.11 -3.68 -2.28
C LEU A 69 -12.48 -3.00 -2.34
N HIS A 70 -13.41 -3.63 -3.05
CA HIS A 70 -14.81 -3.24 -3.04
C HIS A 70 -15.56 -4.16 -2.07
N THR A 71 -15.94 -3.64 -0.90
CA THR A 71 -16.63 -4.43 0.13
C THR A 71 -18.16 -4.39 -0.01
N GLY A 72 -18.70 -3.61 -0.96
CA GLY A 72 -20.14 -3.40 -1.15
C GLY A 72 -20.80 -2.51 -0.08
N ALA A 73 -20.09 -2.21 1.02
CA ALA A 73 -20.54 -1.28 2.04
C ALA A 73 -20.05 0.15 1.73
N PRO A 74 -20.85 1.19 2.04
CA PRO A 74 -20.40 2.56 1.91
C PRO A 74 -19.19 2.82 2.83
N PRO A 75 -18.21 3.65 2.41
CA PRO A 75 -17.12 4.06 3.28
C PRO A 75 -17.66 4.82 4.49
N ASP A 76 -17.09 4.58 5.66
CA ASP A 76 -17.35 5.41 6.84
C ASP A 76 -16.71 6.80 6.62
N PRO A 77 -17.47 7.90 6.64
CA PRO A 77 -16.93 9.25 6.46
C PRO A 77 -15.97 9.68 7.58
N GLN A 78 -16.04 9.06 8.76
CA GLN A 78 -15.20 9.40 9.92
C GLN A 78 -13.91 8.57 9.97
N ALA A 79 -13.83 7.48 9.20
CA ALA A 79 -12.65 6.63 9.12
C ALA A 79 -11.49 7.35 8.39
N PRO A 80 -10.25 7.22 8.87
CA PRO A 80 -9.08 7.65 8.11
C PRO A 80 -9.08 7.10 6.67
N SER A 81 -8.62 7.91 5.72
CA SER A 81 -8.49 7.43 4.36
C SER A 81 -7.43 6.34 4.28
N ARG A 82 -7.60 5.36 3.38
CA ARG A 82 -6.57 4.34 3.12
C ARG A 82 -5.21 4.95 2.75
N GLY A 83 -5.21 6.11 2.09
CA GLY A 83 -3.97 6.78 1.76
C GLY A 83 -3.30 7.49 2.94
N GLN A 84 -4.08 7.86 3.96
CA GLN A 84 -3.55 8.40 5.22
C GLN A 84 -2.78 7.31 5.98
N LEU A 85 -3.33 6.09 6.04
CA LEU A 85 -2.63 4.94 6.61
C LEU A 85 -1.24 4.75 5.99
N LEU A 86 -1.15 4.79 4.66
CA LEU A 86 0.13 4.65 3.96
C LEU A 86 1.10 5.80 4.29
N LYS A 87 0.60 7.03 4.42
CA LYS A 87 1.41 8.18 4.85
C LYS A 87 1.98 7.95 6.26
N ASP A 88 1.18 7.45 7.18
CA ASP A 88 1.59 7.22 8.57
C ASP A 88 2.64 6.09 8.65
N LEU A 89 2.43 5.02 7.88
CA LEU A 89 3.42 3.95 7.70
C LEU A 89 4.75 4.47 7.16
N LEU A 90 4.71 5.28 6.10
CA LEU A 90 5.90 5.81 5.40
C LEU A 90 6.66 6.84 6.23
N THR A 91 5.96 7.62 7.06
CA THR A 91 6.57 8.61 7.96
C THR A 91 6.93 8.02 9.33
N GLY A 92 6.49 6.79 9.63
CA GLY A 92 6.76 6.10 10.89
C GLY A 92 6.03 6.70 12.09
N THR A 93 4.91 7.39 11.87
CA THR A 93 4.12 8.05 12.91
C THR A 93 3.17 7.12 13.65
N ASP A 94 2.93 5.89 13.14
CA ASP A 94 2.17 4.86 13.86
C ASP A 94 3.01 3.57 14.08
N PRO A 95 3.49 3.32 15.31
CA PRO A 95 4.23 2.11 15.65
C PRO A 95 3.35 0.86 15.80
N ALA A 96 2.04 0.99 15.99
CA ALA A 96 1.11 -0.15 16.10
C ALA A 96 0.82 -0.81 14.74
N LEU A 97 1.07 -0.08 13.66
CA LEU A 97 0.89 -0.54 12.27
C LEU A 97 2.21 -1.04 11.64
N ALA A 98 3.28 -1.21 12.42
CA ALA A 98 4.51 -1.80 11.91
C ALA A 98 4.22 -3.16 11.24
N PRO A 99 4.64 -3.38 9.97
CA PRO A 99 4.23 -4.56 9.23
C PRO A 99 4.75 -5.84 9.88
N SER A 100 3.85 -6.79 10.20
CA SER A 100 4.22 -8.16 10.54
C SER A 100 4.15 -9.05 9.30
N SER A 101 5.13 -9.95 9.16
CA SER A 101 5.21 -10.91 8.04
C SER A 101 4.02 -11.89 7.98
N GLU A 102 3.27 -12.01 9.08
CA GLU A 102 2.14 -12.93 9.26
C GLU A 102 0.84 -12.46 8.56
N ALA A 103 0.56 -11.15 8.59
CA ALA A 103 -0.63 -10.56 7.97
C ALA A 103 -0.62 -10.74 6.43
N LEU A 104 0.56 -10.58 5.84
CA LEU A 104 0.78 -10.80 4.42
C LEU A 104 0.59 -12.26 4.00
N ALA A 105 1.20 -13.17 4.76
CA ALA A 105 1.14 -14.59 4.44
C ALA A 105 -0.33 -15.07 4.41
N THR A 106 -1.18 -14.45 5.23
CA THR A 106 -2.62 -14.65 5.25
C THR A 106 -3.33 -14.05 4.02
N PHE A 107 -2.98 -12.84 3.59
CA PHE A 107 -3.54 -12.20 2.38
C PHE A 107 -3.27 -13.01 1.10
N ILE A 108 -2.01 -13.44 0.90
CA ILE A 108 -1.63 -14.22 -0.29
C ILE A 108 -2.42 -15.52 -0.33
N ARG A 109 -2.49 -16.26 0.78
CA ARG A 109 -3.21 -17.54 0.84
C ARG A 109 -4.72 -17.42 0.62
N GLY A 110 -5.32 -16.26 0.91
CA GLY A 110 -6.77 -16.04 0.84
C GLY A 110 -7.31 -15.61 -0.53
N TYR A 111 -6.52 -14.97 -1.39
CA TYR A 111 -7.01 -14.34 -2.63
C TYR A 111 -6.41 -14.87 -3.91
N VAL A 112 -5.10 -15.10 -3.91
CA VAL A 112 -4.39 -15.72 -5.03
C VAL A 112 -4.18 -17.13 -4.52
N GLN A 113 -4.87 -18.17 -4.97
CA GLN A 113 -4.41 -19.53 -4.63
C GLN A 113 -3.14 -19.77 -5.44
N PRO A 114 -1.93 -19.40 -4.95
CA PRO A 114 -0.80 -19.31 -5.82
C PRO A 114 -0.25 -20.72 -5.91
N GLU A 115 -0.12 -21.25 -7.12
CA GLU A 115 0.75 -22.40 -7.34
C GLU A 115 2.10 -22.12 -6.68
N PRO A 116 2.61 -22.99 -5.81
CA PRO A 116 3.89 -22.78 -5.14
C PRO A 116 5.00 -22.63 -6.18
N VAL A 117 5.51 -21.40 -6.34
CA VAL A 117 6.71 -21.18 -7.14
C VAL A 117 7.92 -21.50 -6.28
N ILE A 118 8.60 -22.60 -6.60
CA ILE A 118 9.81 -23.04 -5.88
C ILE A 118 10.84 -21.91 -5.92
N GLY A 119 11.18 -21.37 -4.74
CA GLY A 119 12.18 -20.31 -4.55
C GLY A 119 11.63 -18.89 -4.34
N ALA A 120 10.31 -18.68 -4.39
CA ALA A 120 9.72 -17.36 -4.14
C ALA A 120 9.31 -17.14 -2.67
N THR A 121 9.52 -15.93 -2.14
CA THR A 121 8.99 -15.49 -0.83
C THR A 121 8.31 -14.14 -1.02
N VAL A 122 7.02 -14.04 -0.72
CA VAL A 122 6.24 -12.80 -0.86
C VAL A 122 6.25 -12.06 0.48
N LEU A 123 6.54 -10.74 0.48
CA LEU A 123 6.85 -9.98 1.71
C LEU A 123 6.09 -8.65 2.02
N TYR A 124 5.04 -8.18 1.28
CA TYR A 124 3.84 -7.44 1.82
C TYR A 124 2.97 -6.77 0.73
N ILE A 125 1.64 -6.87 0.85
CA ILE A 125 0.58 -6.10 0.16
C ILE A 125 -0.56 -5.95 1.18
N GLU A 126 -1.02 -4.73 1.45
CA GLU A 126 -2.07 -4.48 2.43
C GLU A 126 -3.46 -4.53 1.78
N ASP A 127 -4.34 -5.39 2.30
CA ASP A 127 -5.75 -5.41 1.91
C ASP A 127 -6.48 -4.24 2.57
N SER A 128 -7.13 -3.42 1.75
CA SER A 128 -8.07 -2.39 2.21
C SER A 128 -9.20 -2.87 3.13
N ARG A 129 -9.46 -4.19 3.28
CA ARG A 129 -10.30 -4.74 4.35
C ARG A 129 -9.69 -4.52 5.73
N VAL A 130 -8.41 -4.82 5.91
CA VAL A 130 -7.67 -4.62 7.16
C VAL A 130 -7.55 -3.13 7.45
N VAL A 131 -7.33 -2.30 6.42
CA VAL A 131 -7.40 -0.84 6.57
C VAL A 131 -8.77 -0.40 7.05
N ALA A 132 -9.85 -0.87 6.42
CA ALA A 132 -11.22 -0.55 6.81
C ALA A 132 -11.59 -1.05 8.22
N GLU A 133 -11.00 -2.15 8.68
CA GLU A 133 -11.22 -2.71 10.02
C GLU A 133 -10.37 -2.02 11.09
N ALA A 134 -9.13 -1.63 10.76
CA ALA A 134 -8.27 -0.82 11.62
C ALA A 134 -8.85 0.58 11.83
N THR A 135 -9.38 1.20 10.77
CA THR A 135 -10.04 2.53 10.86
C THR A 135 -11.39 2.51 11.57
N LYS A 136 -12.01 1.34 11.76
CA LYS A 136 -13.21 1.19 12.60
C LYS A 136 -12.89 0.99 14.09
N ARG A 137 -11.63 0.71 14.43
CA ARG A 137 -11.15 0.47 15.79
C ARG A 137 -10.44 1.69 16.40
N MET A 138 -10.28 2.76 15.62
CA MET A 138 -9.93 4.12 16.09
C MET A 138 -11.20 4.93 16.29
#